data_AF-A0A087HPG6-F1
#
_entry.id   AF-A0A087HPG6-F1
#
_cell.length_a   1.000
_cell.length_b   1.000
_cell.length_c   1.000
_cell.angle_alpha   90.00
_cell.angle_beta   90.00
_cell.angle_gamma   90.00
#
_symmetry.space_group_name_H-M   'P 1'
#
loop_
_entity.id
_entity.type
_entity.pdbx_description
1 polymer ?
#
loop_
_entity_poly.entity_id
_entity_poly.type
_entity_poly.pdbx_seq_one_letter_code
_entity_poly.pdbx_strand_id
1 'polypeptide(L)'
;METLIDKDEMPGLSAITDMQWLKDKYERLHGVHIQDKALIVSSQLSARYIIGRHLSDKAIDLVDEACASIRAFFRLLFLHVEKELGDLRDKLEPLTMTYKNEKKIIDEMQRLKHKRDELTFALREAERQYDLHRAVDLRYEAIKEVGSAISKLEESCKENVMLTETIRLEDIAEVVSRWIRIPVTKLD
;
A
#
# COMPACT_ATOMS: atom_id res chain seq x y z
N MET A 1 41.69 26.78 46.47
CA MET A 1 42.46 25.52 46.57
C MET A 1 41.95 24.63 45.47
N GLU A 2 42.60 24.67 44.31
CA GLU A 2 42.46 23.67 43.26
C GLU A 2 42.91 22.33 43.83
N THR A 3 41.96 21.44 44.09
CA THR A 3 42.26 20.02 44.11
C THR A 3 42.34 19.58 42.66
N LEU A 4 43.58 19.57 42.17
CA LEU A 4 44.05 18.74 41.07
C LEU A 4 43.50 17.32 41.31
N ILE A 5 42.39 16.99 40.65
CA ILE A 5 42.00 15.61 40.44
C ILE A 5 42.87 15.17 39.26
N ASP A 6 43.89 14.38 39.56
CA ASP A 6 44.70 13.70 38.56
C ASP A 6 43.75 13.03 37.55
N LYS A 7 43.91 13.39 36.27
CA LYS A 7 43.14 12.81 35.16
C LYS A 7 43.43 11.33 34.93
N ASP A 8 44.31 10.72 35.73
CA ASP A 8 44.80 9.35 35.57
C ASP A 8 44.14 8.30 36.49
N GLU A 9 43.18 8.65 37.35
CA GLU A 9 42.67 7.67 38.33
C GLU A 9 41.57 6.70 37.85
N MET A 10 41.10 6.79 36.60
CA MET A 10 40.20 5.77 36.01
C MET A 10 40.37 5.72 34.49
N PRO A 11 41.13 4.75 33.91
CA PRO A 11 41.36 4.69 32.46
C PRO A 11 40.06 4.60 31.65
N GLY A 12 38.98 4.07 32.25
CA GLY A 12 37.66 3.98 31.61
C GLY A 12 36.87 5.30 31.58
N LEU A 13 37.10 6.23 32.50
CA LEU A 13 36.35 7.50 32.54
C LEU A 13 36.77 8.44 31.39
N SER A 14 38.08 8.54 31.13
CA SER A 14 38.61 9.36 30.04
C SER A 14 38.03 8.97 28.69
N ALA A 15 37.98 7.66 28.39
CA ALA A 15 37.44 7.17 27.13
C ALA A 15 35.94 7.47 26.96
N ILE A 16 35.15 7.37 28.05
CA ILE A 16 33.72 7.67 28.01
C ILE A 16 33.50 9.17 27.74
N THR A 17 34.27 10.05 28.36
CA THR A 17 34.18 11.50 28.13
C THR A 17 34.57 11.88 26.70
N ASP A 18 35.62 11.26 26.14
CA ASP A 18 36.03 11.47 24.75
C ASP A 18 34.91 11.06 23.77
N MET A 19 34.31 9.89 24.00
CA MET A 19 33.19 9.40 23.18
C MET A 19 31.96 10.28 23.31
N GLN A 20 31.66 10.80 24.50
CA GLN A 20 30.55 11.75 24.70
C GLN A 20 30.77 13.05 23.94
N TRP A 21 32.01 13.56 23.88
CA TRP A 21 32.34 14.75 23.09
C TRP A 21 32.18 14.51 21.58
N LEU A 22 32.51 13.30 21.13
CA LEU A 22 32.40 12.92 19.72
C LEU A 22 31.00 12.47 19.30
N LYS A 23 30.14 12.08 20.26
CA LYS A 23 28.82 11.49 20.04
C LYS A 23 28.00 12.24 18.97
N ASP A 24 27.79 13.54 19.16
CA ASP A 24 26.99 14.38 18.24
C ASP A 24 27.53 14.39 16.81
N LYS A 25 28.84 14.21 16.63
CA LYS A 25 29.46 14.14 15.30
C LYS A 25 29.18 12.80 14.63
N TYR A 26 29.31 11.69 15.36
CA TYR A 26 29.05 10.34 14.84
C TYR A 26 27.57 10.10 14.58
N GLU A 27 26.68 10.58 15.46
CA GLU A 27 25.24 10.52 15.25
C GLU A 27 24.84 11.23 13.95
N ARG A 28 25.41 12.42 13.69
CA ARG A 28 25.16 13.16 12.44
C ARG A 28 25.75 12.47 11.22
N LEU A 29 26.95 11.90 11.32
CA LEU A 29 27.60 11.23 10.20
C LEU A 29 26.81 9.97 9.77
N HIS A 30 26.41 9.15 10.74
CA HIS A 30 25.74 7.87 10.51
C HIS A 30 24.22 7.97 10.40
N GLY A 31 23.62 9.04 10.93
CA GLY A 31 22.17 9.20 10.98
C GLY A 31 21.50 8.24 11.98
N VAL A 32 22.22 7.85 13.03
CA VAL A 32 21.72 6.96 14.08
C VAL A 32 21.83 7.65 15.43
N HIS A 33 20.96 7.29 16.37
CA HIS A 33 21.05 7.77 17.75
C HIS A 33 21.83 6.77 18.60
N ILE A 34 22.84 7.25 19.31
CA ILE A 34 23.72 6.45 20.16
C ILE A 34 23.28 6.65 21.62
N GLN A 35 22.91 5.57 22.28
CA GLN A 35 22.56 5.62 23.69
C GLN A 35 23.83 5.74 24.55
N ASP A 36 23.78 6.50 25.65
CA ASP A 36 24.93 6.65 26.56
C ASP A 36 25.35 5.30 27.17
N LYS A 37 24.38 4.40 27.38
CA LYS A 37 24.62 3.01 27.79
C LYS A 37 25.48 2.24 26.78
N ALA A 38 25.29 2.48 25.49
CA ALA A 38 26.06 1.82 24.44
C ALA A 38 27.55 2.24 24.48
N LEU A 39 27.84 3.51 24.80
CA LEU A 39 29.21 4.01 24.97
C LEU A 39 29.92 3.32 26.15
N ILE A 40 29.22 3.16 27.28
CA ILE A 40 29.73 2.46 28.47
C ILE A 40 30.03 0.99 28.12
N VAL A 41 29.09 0.31 27.48
CA VAL A 41 29.25 -1.09 27.07
C VAL A 41 30.41 -1.25 26.09
N SER A 42 30.55 -0.34 25.12
CA SER A 42 31.67 -0.34 24.17
C SER A 42 33.02 -0.22 24.87
N SER A 43 33.15 0.73 25.81
CA SER A 43 34.35 0.91 26.62
C SER A 43 34.68 -0.33 27.46
N GLN A 44 33.68 -0.93 28.12
CA GLN A 44 33.87 -2.15 28.93
C GLN A 44 34.28 -3.37 28.11
N LEU A 45 33.61 -3.62 26.98
CA LEU A 45 33.90 -4.77 26.11
C LEU A 45 35.26 -4.62 25.43
N SER A 46 35.58 -3.43 24.94
CA SER A 46 36.86 -3.19 24.30
C SER A 46 38.02 -3.26 25.30
N ALA A 47 37.84 -2.77 26.54
CA ALA A 47 38.81 -2.94 27.63
C ALA A 47 39.12 -4.42 27.91
N ARG A 48 38.09 -5.27 27.88
CA ARG A 48 38.18 -6.69 28.24
C ARG A 48 38.73 -7.58 27.12
N TYR A 49 38.34 -7.34 25.88
CA TYR A 49 38.58 -8.29 24.79
C TYR A 49 39.57 -7.81 23.72
N ILE A 50 39.80 -6.49 23.61
CA ILE A 50 40.69 -5.93 22.59
C ILE A 50 41.99 -5.48 23.27
N ILE A 51 43.07 -6.23 23.04
CA ILE A 51 44.40 -5.99 23.62
C ILE A 51 45.28 -5.22 22.63
N GLY A 52 46.18 -4.35 23.13
CA GLY A 52 47.22 -3.72 22.29
C GLY A 52 46.83 -2.42 21.59
N ARG A 53 45.80 -1.70 22.06
CA ARG A 53 45.40 -0.36 21.59
C ARG A 53 44.97 0.55 22.74
N HIS A 54 45.04 1.86 22.53
CA HIS A 54 44.47 2.86 23.46
C HIS A 54 42.97 2.62 23.63
N LEU A 55 42.47 2.76 24.87
CA LEU A 55 41.08 2.42 25.22
C LEU A 55 40.04 3.29 24.51
N SER A 56 40.33 4.58 24.34
CA SER A 56 39.43 5.51 23.64
C SER A 56 39.27 5.12 22.17
N ASP A 57 40.37 4.90 21.46
CA ASP A 57 40.41 4.55 20.03
C ASP A 57 39.65 3.26 19.71
N LYS A 58 39.97 2.17 20.41
CA LYS A 58 39.33 0.86 20.19
C LYS A 58 37.83 0.84 20.49
N ALA A 59 37.37 1.69 21.41
CA ALA A 59 35.95 1.77 21.75
C ALA A 59 35.19 2.69 20.78
N ILE A 60 35.84 3.70 20.22
CA ILE A 60 35.32 4.52 19.12
C ILE A 60 35.16 3.64 17.87
N ASP A 61 36.15 2.83 17.49
CA ASP A 61 36.08 1.89 16.37
C ASP A 61 34.86 0.97 16.49
N LEU A 62 34.61 0.41 17.68
CA LEU A 62 33.49 -0.51 17.92
C LEU A 62 32.13 0.17 17.75
N VAL A 63 32.01 1.42 18.21
CA VAL A 63 30.80 2.23 18.03
C VAL A 63 30.60 2.59 16.56
N ASP A 64 31.67 2.98 15.87
CA ASP A 64 31.63 3.34 14.44
C ASP A 64 31.17 2.15 13.58
N GLU A 65 31.74 0.97 13.80
CA GLU A 65 31.38 -0.25 13.10
C GLU A 65 29.92 -0.66 13.38
N ALA A 66 29.47 -0.55 14.63
CA ALA A 66 28.09 -0.81 15.00
C ALA A 66 27.12 0.17 14.30
N CYS A 67 27.47 1.46 14.21
CA CYS A 67 26.69 2.47 13.51
C CYS A 67 26.62 2.18 12.00
N ALA A 68 27.75 1.83 11.39
CA ALA A 68 27.83 1.49 9.97
C ALA A 68 27.00 0.24 9.63
N SER A 69 27.07 -0.79 10.48
CA SER A 69 26.30 -2.03 10.34
C SER A 69 24.79 -1.79 10.37
N ILE A 70 24.31 -1.00 11.34
CA ILE A 70 22.89 -0.62 11.44
C ILE A 70 22.44 0.13 10.19
N ARG A 71 23.23 1.08 9.72
CA ARG A 71 22.90 1.87 8.52
C ARG A 71 22.85 1.01 7.26
N ALA A 72 23.80 0.09 7.09
CA ALA A 72 23.82 -0.85 5.98
C ALA A 72 22.59 -1.77 6.02
N PHE A 73 22.24 -2.29 7.19
CA PHE A 73 21.05 -3.11 7.39
C PHE A 73 19.77 -2.36 6.97
N PHE A 74 19.56 -1.13 7.45
CA PHE A 74 18.40 -0.33 7.06
C PHE A 74 18.36 -0.05 5.55
N ARG A 75 19.52 0.20 4.93
CA ARG A 75 19.59 0.39 3.46
C ARG A 75 19.17 -0.88 2.71
N LEU A 76 19.63 -2.04 3.14
CA LEU A 76 19.28 -3.32 2.50
C LEU A 76 17.81 -3.66 2.69
N LEU A 77 17.27 -3.44 3.89
CA LEU A 77 15.85 -3.65 4.17
C LEU A 77 14.98 -2.73 3.31
N PHE A 78 15.36 -1.46 3.20
CA PHE A 78 14.66 -0.50 2.35
C PHE A 78 14.62 -0.96 0.89
N LEU A 79 15.77 -1.35 0.33
CA LEU A 79 15.87 -1.84 -1.04
C LEU A 79 15.00 -3.11 -1.27
N HIS A 80 14.95 -3.99 -0.27
CA HIS A 80 14.11 -5.18 -0.32
C HIS A 80 12.62 -4.83 -0.36
N VAL A 81 12.16 -3.93 0.52
CA VAL A 81 10.76 -3.47 0.55
C VAL A 81 10.40 -2.73 -0.74
N GLU A 82 11.29 -1.89 -1.28
CA GLU A 82 11.07 -1.23 -2.57
C GLU A 82 10.91 -2.24 -3.72
N LYS A 83 11.70 -3.32 -3.71
CA LYS A 83 11.58 -4.39 -4.70
C LYS A 83 10.25 -5.13 -4.57
N GLU A 84 9.84 -5.49 -3.36
CA GLU A 84 8.55 -6.14 -3.13
C GLU A 84 7.37 -5.26 -3.56
N LEU A 85 7.44 -3.94 -3.29
CA LEU A 85 6.46 -2.97 -3.77
C LEU A 85 6.43 -2.88 -5.29
N GLY A 86 7.59 -2.95 -5.95
CA GLY A 86 7.72 -3.03 -7.41
C GLY A 86 7.02 -4.27 -7.96
N ASP A 87 7.40 -5.46 -7.48
CA ASP A 87 6.83 -6.74 -7.92
C ASP A 87 5.31 -6.79 -7.71
N LEU A 88 4.80 -6.20 -6.62
CA LEU A 88 3.37 -6.13 -6.34
C LEU A 88 2.64 -5.14 -7.27
N ARG A 89 3.29 -4.01 -7.58
CA ARG A 89 2.76 -3.01 -8.52
C ARG A 89 2.69 -3.57 -9.94
N ASP A 90 3.73 -4.30 -10.37
CA ASP A 90 3.78 -4.95 -11.68
C ASP A 90 2.67 -6.00 -11.84
N LYS A 91 2.31 -6.69 -10.75
CA LYS A 91 1.15 -7.60 -10.72
C LYS A 91 -0.18 -6.83 -10.78
N LEU A 92 -0.29 -5.69 -10.13
CA LEU A 92 -1.53 -4.91 -10.05
C LEU A 92 -1.88 -4.21 -11.37
N GLU A 93 -0.87 -3.76 -12.12
CA GLU A 93 -1.06 -3.00 -13.35
C GLU A 93 -1.92 -3.72 -14.42
N PRO A 94 -1.66 -4.99 -14.80
CA PRO A 94 -2.50 -5.70 -15.76
C PRO A 94 -3.93 -5.88 -15.25
N LEU A 95 -4.12 -6.21 -13.97
CA LEU A 95 -5.45 -6.36 -13.36
C LEU A 95 -6.23 -5.03 -13.34
N THR A 96 -5.53 -3.92 -13.13
CA THR A 96 -6.15 -2.59 -13.15
C THR A 96 -6.58 -2.21 -14.56
N MET A 97 -5.79 -2.61 -15.56
CA MET A 97 -6.12 -2.37 -16.97
C MET A 97 -7.32 -3.20 -17.43
N THR A 98 -7.37 -4.50 -17.09
CA THR A 98 -8.54 -5.35 -17.38
C THR A 98 -9.78 -4.80 -16.71
N TYR A 99 -9.72 -4.47 -15.42
CA TYR A 99 -10.82 -3.84 -14.68
C TYR A 99 -11.31 -2.54 -15.32
N LYS A 100 -10.40 -1.64 -15.70
CA LYS A 100 -10.78 -0.36 -16.34
C LYS A 100 -11.46 -0.58 -17.69
N ASN A 101 -11.03 -1.57 -18.46
CA ASN A 101 -11.63 -1.88 -19.75
C ASN A 101 -13.03 -2.47 -19.56
N GLU A 102 -13.19 -3.44 -18.68
CA GLU A 102 -14.49 -4.03 -18.36
C GLU A 102 -15.47 -3.00 -17.80
N LYS A 103 -15.01 -2.13 -16.89
CA LYS A 103 -15.82 -1.04 -16.36
C LYS A 103 -16.33 -0.10 -17.44
N LYS A 104 -15.50 0.26 -18.43
CA LYS A 104 -15.95 1.10 -19.56
C LYS A 104 -17.06 0.43 -20.37
N ILE A 105 -16.97 -0.88 -20.58
CA ILE A 105 -17.99 -1.65 -21.30
C ILE A 105 -19.31 -1.65 -20.51
N ILE A 106 -19.22 -1.86 -19.20
CA ILE A 106 -20.38 -1.82 -18.30
C ILE A 106 -21.02 -0.43 -18.29
N ASP A 107 -20.23 0.64 -18.14
CA ASP A 107 -20.71 2.01 -18.14
C ASP A 107 -21.44 2.34 -19.46
N GLU A 108 -20.91 1.88 -20.60
CA GLU A 108 -21.55 2.08 -21.91
C GLU A 108 -22.83 1.26 -22.07
N MET A 109 -22.82 0.01 -21.60
CA MET A 109 -24.02 -0.84 -21.56
C MET A 109 -25.12 -0.20 -20.70
N GLN A 110 -24.77 0.39 -19.54
CA GLN A 110 -25.71 1.10 -18.68
C GLN A 110 -26.29 2.33 -19.39
N ARG A 111 -25.47 3.12 -20.09
CA ARG A 111 -25.93 4.26 -20.90
C ARG A 111 -26.92 3.83 -21.98
N LEU A 112 -26.63 2.74 -22.70
CA LEU A 112 -27.54 2.22 -23.74
C LEU A 112 -28.83 1.66 -23.13
N LYS A 113 -28.77 1.00 -21.97
CA LYS A 113 -29.96 0.54 -21.23
C LYS A 113 -30.84 1.74 -20.82
N HIS A 114 -30.25 2.79 -20.27
CA HIS A 114 -30.98 4.03 -19.99
C HIS A 114 -31.59 4.63 -21.27
N LYS A 115 -30.85 4.65 -22.38
CA LYS A 115 -31.36 5.18 -23.65
C LYS A 115 -32.53 4.37 -24.20
N ARG A 116 -32.47 3.04 -24.09
CA ARG A 116 -33.58 2.14 -24.43
C ARG A 116 -34.82 2.45 -23.59
N ASP A 117 -34.63 2.68 -22.30
CA ASP A 117 -35.74 2.96 -21.39
C ASP A 117 -36.39 4.34 -21.69
N GLU A 118 -35.60 5.35 -22.05
CA GLU A 118 -36.10 6.63 -22.58
C GLU A 118 -36.93 6.44 -23.86
N LEU A 119 -36.41 5.66 -24.83
CA LEU A 119 -37.11 5.38 -26.08
C LEU A 119 -38.41 4.60 -25.84
N THR A 120 -38.38 3.67 -24.87
CA THR A 120 -39.56 2.91 -24.46
C THR A 120 -40.61 3.81 -23.83
N PHE A 121 -40.20 4.79 -23.03
CA PHE A 121 -41.10 5.81 -22.49
C PHE A 121 -41.69 6.68 -23.60
N ALA A 122 -40.86 7.14 -24.55
CA ALA A 122 -41.31 7.92 -25.70
C ALA A 122 -42.29 7.15 -26.60
N LEU A 123 -42.08 5.84 -26.76
CA LEU A 123 -43.01 4.96 -27.48
C LEU A 123 -44.36 4.91 -26.76
N ARG A 124 -44.37 4.69 -25.44
CA ARG A 124 -45.60 4.69 -24.64
C ARG A 124 -46.35 6.01 -24.74
N GLU A 125 -45.62 7.13 -24.80
CA GLU A 125 -46.23 8.44 -24.99
C GLU A 125 -46.84 8.61 -26.38
N ALA A 126 -46.15 8.17 -27.44
CA ALA A 126 -46.69 8.18 -28.80
C ALA A 126 -47.95 7.31 -28.95
N GLU A 127 -47.95 6.13 -28.32
CA GLU A 127 -49.12 5.24 -28.26
C GLU A 127 -50.30 5.90 -27.53
N ARG A 128 -50.05 6.62 -26.42
CA ARG A 128 -51.08 7.40 -25.71
C ARG A 128 -51.68 8.52 -26.56
N GLN A 129 -50.87 9.16 -27.40
CA GLN A 129 -51.28 10.26 -28.27
C GLN A 129 -51.89 9.77 -29.60
N TYR A 130 -51.99 8.45 -29.81
CA TYR A 130 -52.42 7.83 -31.07
C TYR A 130 -51.56 8.22 -32.29
N ASP A 131 -50.30 8.64 -32.08
CA ASP A 131 -49.36 8.90 -33.16
C ASP A 131 -48.72 7.58 -33.64
N LEU A 132 -49.40 6.95 -34.60
CA LEU A 132 -49.00 5.65 -35.12
C LEU A 132 -47.67 5.70 -35.89
N HIS A 133 -47.38 6.79 -36.59
CA HIS A 133 -46.15 6.92 -37.38
C HIS A 133 -44.93 6.90 -36.45
N ARG A 134 -44.93 7.77 -35.44
CA ARG A 134 -43.86 7.87 -34.46
C ARG A 134 -43.68 6.57 -33.66
N ALA A 135 -44.78 5.86 -33.36
CA ALA A 135 -44.72 4.58 -32.67
C ALA A 135 -44.03 3.48 -33.49
N VAL A 136 -44.25 3.45 -34.81
CA VAL A 136 -43.61 2.48 -35.71
C VAL A 136 -42.10 2.74 -35.80
N ASP A 137 -41.70 3.99 -36.02
CA ASP A 137 -40.30 4.40 -36.12
C ASP A 137 -39.53 4.05 -34.83
N LEU A 138 -40.09 4.40 -33.67
CA LEU A 138 -39.48 4.11 -32.37
C LEU A 138 -39.32 2.60 -32.12
N ARG A 139 -40.33 1.77 -32.49
CA ARG A 139 -40.27 0.32 -32.27
C ARG A 139 -39.26 -0.37 -33.17
N TYR A 140 -39.29 -0.10 -34.47
CA TYR A 140 -38.57 -0.91 -35.45
C TYR A 140 -37.19 -0.35 -35.82
N GLU A 141 -36.98 0.95 -35.66
CA GLU A 141 -35.69 1.60 -35.91
C GLU A 141 -34.93 1.75 -34.59
N ALA A 142 -35.34 2.69 -33.74
CA ALA A 142 -34.54 3.11 -32.59
C ALA A 142 -34.40 2.03 -31.49
N ILE A 143 -35.50 1.43 -31.03
CA ILE A 143 -35.44 0.43 -29.94
C ILE A 143 -34.74 -0.85 -30.42
N LYS A 144 -34.99 -1.27 -31.66
CA LYS A 144 -34.35 -2.46 -32.23
C LYS A 144 -32.85 -2.27 -32.42
N GLU A 145 -32.41 -1.09 -32.89
CA GLU A 145 -31.00 -0.76 -33.06
C GLU A 145 -30.27 -0.77 -31.71
N VAL A 146 -30.80 -0.05 -30.71
CA VAL A 146 -30.23 -0.02 -29.35
C VAL A 146 -30.23 -1.40 -28.71
N GLY A 147 -31.31 -2.19 -28.88
CA GLY A 147 -31.37 -3.58 -28.41
C GLY A 147 -30.31 -4.48 -29.05
N SER A 148 -30.08 -4.32 -30.35
CA SER A 148 -29.02 -5.06 -31.05
C SER A 148 -27.62 -4.67 -30.59
N ALA A 149 -27.40 -3.40 -30.26
CA ALA A 149 -26.14 -2.90 -29.71
C ALA A 149 -25.89 -3.44 -28.29
N ILE A 150 -26.91 -3.45 -27.43
CA ILE A 150 -26.82 -4.04 -26.08
C ILE A 150 -26.50 -5.53 -26.18
N SER A 151 -27.18 -6.28 -27.05
CA SER A 151 -26.94 -7.72 -27.22
C SER A 151 -25.49 -8.03 -27.63
N LYS A 152 -24.89 -7.23 -28.51
CA LYS A 152 -23.47 -7.39 -28.92
C LYS A 152 -22.50 -7.15 -27.76
N LEU A 153 -22.79 -6.13 -26.93
CA LEU A 153 -21.98 -5.83 -25.75
C LEU A 153 -22.14 -6.89 -24.66
N GLU A 154 -23.37 -7.40 -24.45
CA GLU A 154 -23.64 -8.48 -23.49
C GLU A 154 -22.93 -9.79 -23.87
N GLU A 155 -22.83 -10.11 -25.16
CA GLU A 155 -22.06 -11.26 -25.65
C GLU A 155 -20.56 -11.10 -25.40
N SER A 156 -20.03 -9.89 -25.61
CA SER A 156 -18.61 -9.56 -25.34
C SER A 156 -18.25 -9.61 -23.84
N CYS A 157 -19.22 -9.35 -22.95
CA CYS A 157 -19.03 -9.43 -21.50
C CYS A 157 -19.02 -10.87 -20.96
N LYS A 158 -19.72 -11.82 -21.60
CA LYS A 158 -19.76 -13.22 -21.12
C LYS A 158 -18.41 -13.92 -21.21
N GLU A 159 -17.52 -13.48 -22.11
CA GLU A 159 -16.18 -14.06 -22.27
C GLU A 159 -15.17 -13.53 -21.23
N ASN A 160 -15.38 -12.34 -20.65
CA ASN A 160 -14.45 -11.68 -19.72
C ASN A 160 -15.04 -11.62 -18.31
N VAL A 161 -14.96 -12.73 -17.57
CA VAL A 161 -15.59 -12.87 -16.24
C VAL A 161 -14.61 -12.47 -15.12
N MET A 162 -14.17 -11.21 -15.08
CA MET A 162 -13.50 -10.66 -13.89
C MET A 162 -14.49 -9.92 -12.98
N LEU A 163 -15.47 -9.22 -13.57
CA LEU A 163 -16.58 -8.59 -12.86
C LEU A 163 -17.83 -9.48 -12.87
N THR A 164 -18.21 -10.01 -11.71
CA THR A 164 -19.51 -10.68 -11.54
C THR A 164 -20.57 -9.65 -11.16
N GLU A 165 -21.48 -9.32 -12.09
CA GLU A 165 -22.64 -8.45 -11.81
C GLU A 165 -23.78 -9.16 -11.06
N THR A 166 -23.64 -10.46 -10.77
CA THR A 166 -24.66 -11.23 -10.06
C THR A 166 -24.40 -11.20 -8.55
N ILE A 167 -25.30 -10.55 -7.82
CA ILE A 167 -25.34 -10.62 -6.34
C ILE A 167 -25.72 -12.06 -5.96
N ARG A 168 -24.83 -12.73 -5.23
CA ARG A 168 -25.10 -14.06 -4.69
C ARG A 168 -25.76 -13.96 -3.32
N LEU A 169 -26.31 -15.08 -2.86
CA LEU A 169 -26.90 -15.18 -1.52
C LEU A 169 -25.83 -14.88 -0.45
N GLU A 170 -24.59 -15.29 -0.69
CA GLU A 170 -23.47 -15.05 0.23
C GLU A 170 -23.15 -13.56 0.38
N ASP A 171 -23.24 -12.78 -0.70
CA ASP A 171 -22.96 -11.33 -0.70
C ASP A 171 -23.97 -10.57 0.19
N ILE A 172 -25.24 -10.97 0.12
CA ILE A 172 -26.31 -10.41 0.95
C ILE A 172 -26.08 -10.80 2.42
N ALA A 173 -25.73 -12.06 2.67
CA ALA A 173 -25.45 -12.56 4.01
C ALA A 173 -24.27 -11.82 4.67
N GLU A 174 -23.23 -11.47 3.90
CA GLU A 174 -22.11 -10.66 4.39
C GLU A 174 -22.54 -9.24 4.78
N VAL A 175 -23.38 -8.59 3.97
CA VAL A 175 -23.91 -7.24 4.28
C VAL A 175 -24.72 -7.27 5.56
N VAL A 176 -25.60 -8.27 5.72
CA VAL A 176 -26.42 -8.44 6.93
C VAL A 176 -25.54 -8.72 8.15
N SER A 177 -24.53 -9.59 8.01
CA SER A 177 -23.53 -9.84 9.06
C SER A 177 -22.80 -8.57 9.50
N ARG A 178 -22.42 -7.72 8.55
CA ARG A 178 -21.74 -6.44 8.81
C ARG A 178 -22.63 -5.45 9.57
N TRP A 179 -23.92 -5.38 9.23
CA TRP A 179 -24.87 -4.50 9.90
C TRP A 179 -25.22 -4.98 11.32
N ILE A 180 -25.36 -6.29 11.51
CA ILE A 180 -25.80 -6.87 12.79
C ILE A 180 -24.61 -7.29 13.68
N ARG A 181 -23.38 -7.31 13.15
CA ARG A 181 -22.16 -7.79 13.83
C ARG A 181 -22.22 -9.25 14.28
N ILE A 182 -23.06 -10.06 13.64
CA ILE A 182 -23.16 -11.51 13.88
C ILE A 182 -22.54 -12.25 12.69
N PRO A 183 -21.61 -13.20 12.90
CA PRO A 183 -20.94 -13.89 11.81
C PRO A 183 -21.90 -14.75 10.97
N VAL A 184 -21.64 -14.81 9.65
CA VAL A 184 -22.46 -15.46 8.62
C VAL A 184 -22.73 -16.95 8.92
N THR A 185 -21.82 -17.62 9.63
CA THR A 185 -21.94 -19.04 10.03
C THR A 185 -23.14 -19.35 10.94
N LYS A 186 -23.90 -18.35 11.39
CA LYS A 186 -25.11 -18.50 12.21
C LYS A 186 -26.42 -18.23 11.45
N LEU A 187 -26.34 -17.88 10.17
CA LEU A 187 -27.50 -17.55 9.32
C LEU A 187 -27.99 -18.73 8.47
N ASP A 188 -27.31 -19.88 8.53
CA ASP A 188 -27.73 -21.16 7.94
C ASP A 188 -28.66 -21.94 8.88
#